data_AF-A0A820BXI9-F1
#
_entry.id   AF-A0A820BXI9-F1
#
_cell.length_a   1.000
_cell.length_b   1.000
_cell.length_c   1.000
_cell.angle_alpha   90.00
_cell.angle_beta   90.00
_cell.angle_gamma   90.00
#
_symmetry.space_group_name_H-M   'P 1'
#
loop_
_entity.id
_entity.type
_entity.pdbx_description
1 polymer ?
#
loop_
_entity_poly.entity_id
_entity_poly.type
_entity_poly.pdbx_seq_one_letter_code
_entity_poly.pdbx_strand_id
1 'polypeptide(L)'
;MATYTTNSTQITEGASLSQFFTTLVVSATVAIIEITIFVIIRKKFKRIYEPKTYLGDDNQRVGPLPSTCCGWLSTLLKMPQEDLIRTSGLDAYFFARYLYMHAFFFLSSFVLVALILLPVYIVDGKGASYGKTGLDILTFGNIQPRYSSRYAAPLVLAYIFIGAYLYFLYTEMKIFVGKRQTFLRSPAYQSCASATTILVTAIPKEYMSEAVLFRIFNQFPGGVKYIWLNRNLEDLPDKAHERMKLVEKLETTECKLIRAALKDETKYRKTIIEEDIIDKYFSETKRPTMRIGSIPVLSSLCFGEKVDTLTYCKETISQLNTTIEKAKTSLDNYVVINSAFIQFNKSIAAHMAVQCVAASIPLAMTPRYIDVKPANIVW
;
A
#
# COMPACT_ATOMS: atom_id res chain seq x y z
N MET A 1 -7.73 21.74 -73.25
CA MET A 1 -7.18 20.56 -72.55
C MET A 1 -7.40 20.73 -71.07
N ALA A 2 -8.48 20.16 -70.54
CA ALA A 2 -8.69 20.08 -69.10
C ALA A 2 -7.98 18.82 -68.60
N THR A 3 -6.91 19.00 -67.83
CA THR A 3 -6.17 17.93 -67.17
C THR A 3 -7.05 17.31 -66.09
N TYR A 4 -7.47 16.06 -66.31
CA TYR A 4 -8.08 15.21 -65.31
C TYR A 4 -7.03 14.90 -64.24
N THR A 5 -7.11 15.57 -63.09
CA THR A 5 -6.37 15.19 -61.89
C THR A 5 -7.08 13.97 -61.30
N THR A 6 -6.60 12.78 -61.63
CA THR A 6 -6.95 11.57 -60.88
C THR A 6 -6.33 11.70 -59.50
N ASN A 7 -7.10 12.24 -58.54
CA ASN A 7 -6.78 12.12 -57.13
C ASN A 7 -6.85 10.63 -56.80
N SER A 8 -5.70 9.96 -56.82
CA SER A 8 -5.51 8.68 -56.15
C SER A 8 -5.77 8.93 -54.67
N THR A 9 -7.00 8.68 -54.23
CA THR A 9 -7.32 8.57 -52.81
C THR A 9 -6.40 7.50 -52.26
N GLN A 10 -5.36 7.92 -51.53
CA GLN A 10 -4.61 7.01 -50.67
C GLN A 10 -5.66 6.32 -49.81
N ILE A 11 -5.86 5.03 -50.07
CA ILE A 11 -6.67 4.19 -49.19
C ILE A 11 -5.81 4.10 -47.93
N THR A 12 -6.05 5.02 -46.98
CA THR A 12 -5.51 4.91 -45.63
C THR A 12 -5.89 3.53 -45.14
N GLU A 13 -4.91 2.62 -45.04
CA GLU A 13 -5.17 1.28 -44.55
C GLU A 13 -5.76 1.42 -43.13
N GLY A 14 -7.03 1.03 -42.98
CA GLY A 14 -7.72 1.05 -41.69
C GLY A 14 -7.00 0.18 -40.66
N ALA A 15 -7.37 0.31 -39.39
CA ALA A 15 -6.73 -0.45 -38.31
C ALA A 15 -6.79 -1.96 -38.61
N SER A 16 -5.62 -2.57 -38.83
CA SER A 16 -5.53 -3.94 -39.33
C SER A 16 -5.85 -4.96 -38.23
N LEU A 17 -6.75 -5.90 -38.53
CA LEU A 17 -7.11 -6.99 -37.63
C LEU A 17 -5.90 -7.87 -37.30
N SER A 18 -5.00 -8.06 -38.26
CA SER A 18 -3.77 -8.83 -38.09
C SER A 18 -2.90 -8.23 -36.98
N GLN A 19 -2.66 -6.91 -36.99
CA GLN A 19 -1.85 -6.25 -35.97
C GLN A 19 -2.50 -6.31 -34.58
N PHE A 20 -3.83 -6.19 -34.50
CA PHE A 20 -4.56 -6.41 -33.24
C PHE A 20 -4.38 -7.85 -32.72
N PHE A 21 -4.56 -8.88 -33.56
CA PHE A 21 -4.38 -10.27 -33.14
C PHE A 21 -2.92 -10.58 -32.79
N THR A 22 -1.95 -10.07 -33.53
CA THR A 22 -0.52 -10.25 -33.20
C THR A 22 -0.20 -9.67 -31.83
N THR A 23 -0.63 -8.43 -31.55
CA THR A 23 -0.39 -7.79 -30.24
C THR A 23 -1.14 -8.51 -29.10
N LEU A 24 -2.36 -8.98 -29.36
CA LEU A 24 -3.14 -9.78 -28.39
C LEU A 24 -2.44 -11.10 -28.07
N VAL A 25 -1.96 -11.84 -29.07
CA VAL A 25 -1.28 -13.13 -28.88
C VAL A 25 0.03 -12.95 -28.12
N VAL A 26 0.82 -11.94 -28.47
CA VAL A 26 2.07 -11.63 -27.75
C VAL A 26 1.78 -11.30 -26.29
N SER A 27 0.82 -10.41 -26.03
CA SER A 27 0.44 -10.00 -24.67
C SER A 27 -0.12 -11.17 -23.86
N ALA A 28 -0.96 -12.01 -24.48
CA ALA A 28 -1.51 -13.20 -23.83
C ALA A 28 -0.41 -14.22 -23.49
N THR A 29 0.58 -14.38 -24.37
CA THR A 29 1.71 -15.29 -24.13
C THR A 29 2.55 -14.81 -22.96
N VAL A 30 2.88 -13.51 -22.90
CA VAL A 30 3.57 -12.92 -21.74
C VAL A 30 2.78 -13.12 -20.46
N ALA A 31 1.46 -12.83 -20.48
CA ALA A 31 0.60 -13.01 -19.31
C ALA A 31 0.56 -14.47 -18.83
N ILE A 32 0.51 -15.45 -19.74
CA ILE A 32 0.54 -16.88 -19.40
C ILE A 32 1.88 -17.25 -18.75
N ILE A 33 3.00 -16.75 -19.27
CA ILE A 33 4.33 -16.98 -18.69
C ILE A 33 4.41 -16.41 -17.27
N GLU A 34 3.99 -15.15 -17.08
CA GLU A 34 4.00 -14.50 -15.77
C GLU A 34 3.10 -15.20 -14.75
N ILE A 35 1.88 -15.57 -15.14
CA ILE A 35 0.95 -16.32 -14.29
C ILE A 35 1.53 -17.68 -13.92
N THR A 36 2.19 -18.36 -14.85
CA THR A 36 2.83 -19.66 -14.60
C THR A 36 3.96 -19.52 -13.60
N ILE A 37 4.84 -18.53 -13.77
CA ILE A 37 5.92 -18.22 -12.84
C ILE A 37 5.33 -17.90 -11.45
N PHE A 38 4.30 -17.07 -11.38
CA PHE A 38 3.61 -16.73 -10.14
C PHE A 38 3.07 -17.97 -9.42
N VAL A 39 2.40 -18.89 -10.13
CA VAL A 39 1.83 -20.11 -9.53
C VAL A 39 2.93 -21.02 -8.97
N ILE A 40 4.09 -21.11 -9.63
CA ILE A 40 5.25 -21.89 -9.15
C ILE A 40 5.86 -21.25 -7.91
N ILE A 41 6.15 -19.94 -7.97
CA ILE A 41 6.79 -19.20 -6.87
C ILE A 41 5.90 -19.18 -5.63
N ARG A 42 4.59 -18.94 -5.80
CA ARG A 42 3.62 -18.91 -4.70
C ARG A 42 3.61 -20.21 -3.89
N LYS A 43 3.66 -21.37 -4.57
CA LYS A 43 3.68 -22.68 -3.91
C LYS A 43 4.99 -22.92 -3.14
N LYS A 44 6.12 -22.44 -3.68
CA LYS A 44 7.45 -22.63 -3.08
C LYS A 44 7.69 -21.71 -1.88
N PHE A 45 7.22 -20.46 -1.95
CA PHE A 45 7.49 -19.43 -0.94
C PHE A 45 6.23 -19.02 -0.15
N LYS A 46 5.63 -19.98 0.56
CA LYS A 46 4.43 -19.74 1.40
C LYS A 46 4.59 -18.59 2.39
N ARG A 47 5.80 -18.38 2.92
CA ARG A 47 6.08 -17.29 3.86
C ARG A 47 5.90 -15.89 3.29
N ILE A 48 6.11 -15.73 1.98
CA ILE A 48 5.99 -14.44 1.30
C ILE A 48 4.56 -14.25 0.78
N TYR A 49 3.97 -15.30 0.19
CA TYR A 49 2.68 -15.19 -0.51
C TYR A 49 1.45 -15.53 0.34
N GLU A 50 1.62 -16.27 1.44
CA GLU A 50 0.51 -16.68 2.33
C GLU A 50 0.80 -16.37 3.82
N PRO A 51 1.40 -15.21 4.20
CA PRO A 51 1.77 -14.94 5.59
C PRO A 51 0.54 -14.93 6.50
N LYS A 52 -0.58 -14.36 6.05
CA LYS A 52 -1.83 -14.26 6.83
C LYS A 52 -2.53 -15.60 7.11
N THR A 53 -2.02 -16.72 6.59
CA THR A 53 -2.59 -18.05 6.89
C THR A 53 -2.14 -18.57 8.26
N TYR A 54 -0.95 -18.19 8.71
CA TYR A 54 -0.36 -18.67 9.96
C TYR A 54 0.24 -17.55 10.82
N LEU A 55 0.49 -16.37 10.25
CA LEU A 55 1.04 -15.21 10.95
C LEU A 55 -0.09 -14.22 11.28
N GLY A 56 -0.07 -13.68 12.49
CA GLY A 56 -1.04 -12.71 12.98
C GLY A 56 -2.03 -13.29 13.99
N ASP A 57 -2.94 -12.43 14.45
CA ASP A 57 -3.98 -12.76 15.42
C ASP A 57 -4.98 -13.77 14.85
N ASP A 58 -5.47 -14.70 15.67
CA ASP A 58 -6.31 -15.84 15.25
C ASP A 58 -7.56 -15.35 14.47
N ASN A 59 -8.11 -14.21 14.87
CA ASN A 59 -9.28 -13.59 14.24
C ASN A 59 -9.01 -13.06 12.81
N GLN A 60 -7.76 -12.75 12.48
CA GLN A 60 -7.35 -12.20 11.19
C GLN A 60 -6.80 -13.27 10.24
N ARG A 61 -6.68 -14.52 10.70
CA ARG A 61 -6.16 -15.62 9.89
C ARG A 61 -7.17 -16.04 8.83
N VAL A 62 -6.63 -16.40 7.66
CA VAL A 62 -7.40 -16.92 6.52
C VAL A 62 -7.05 -18.39 6.32
N GLY A 63 -8.04 -19.20 5.94
CA GLY A 63 -7.79 -20.58 5.53
C GLY A 63 -6.78 -20.67 4.38
N PRO A 64 -6.00 -21.75 4.31
CA PRO A 64 -5.03 -21.94 3.23
C PRO A 64 -5.76 -22.03 1.89
N LEU A 65 -5.16 -21.42 0.87
CA LEU A 65 -5.66 -21.50 -0.49
C LEU A 65 -5.44 -22.91 -1.08
N PRO A 66 -6.30 -23.37 -2.01
CA PRO A 66 -6.16 -24.68 -2.62
C PRO A 66 -4.85 -24.79 -3.43
N SER A 67 -4.28 -25.99 -3.47
CA SER A 67 -3.04 -26.31 -4.20
C SER A 67 -3.21 -26.42 -5.72
N THR A 68 -4.44 -26.33 -6.22
CA THR A 68 -4.77 -26.38 -7.65
C THR A 68 -4.20 -25.18 -8.40
N CYS A 69 -3.74 -25.37 -9.66
CA CYS A 69 -3.07 -24.32 -10.45
C CYS A 69 -3.90 -23.04 -10.64
N CYS A 70 -5.23 -23.16 -10.82
CA CYS A 70 -6.13 -22.01 -10.96
C CYS A 70 -7.20 -21.92 -9.86
N GLY A 71 -7.17 -22.83 -8.87
CA GLY A 71 -8.18 -22.86 -7.80
C GLY A 71 -8.16 -21.60 -6.93
N TRP A 72 -6.98 -20.98 -6.81
CA TRP A 72 -6.79 -19.74 -6.05
C TRP A 72 -7.64 -18.59 -6.54
N LEU A 73 -7.83 -18.45 -7.86
CA LEU A 73 -8.61 -17.36 -8.44
C LEU A 73 -10.09 -17.51 -8.10
N SER A 74 -10.60 -18.75 -8.20
CA SER A 74 -11.99 -19.07 -7.83
C SER A 74 -12.25 -18.85 -6.35
N THR A 75 -11.33 -19.29 -5.48
CA THR A 75 -11.43 -19.04 -4.02
C THR A 75 -11.42 -17.55 -3.71
N LEU A 76 -10.58 -16.76 -4.39
CA LEU A 76 -10.48 -15.32 -4.19
C LEU A 76 -11.77 -14.60 -4.64
N LEU A 77 -12.34 -14.97 -5.79
CA LEU A 77 -13.59 -14.41 -6.30
C LEU A 77 -14.82 -14.79 -5.46
N LYS A 78 -14.80 -15.96 -4.81
CA LYS A 78 -15.91 -16.46 -3.97
C LYS A 78 -15.77 -16.10 -2.49
N MET A 79 -14.72 -15.38 -2.10
CA MET A 79 -14.50 -15.02 -0.71
C MET A 79 -15.67 -14.14 -0.21
N PRO A 80 -16.29 -14.48 0.93
CA PRO A 80 -17.38 -13.67 1.46
C PRO A 80 -16.85 -12.30 1.90
N GLN A 81 -17.71 -11.29 1.73
CA GLN A 81 -17.35 -9.89 1.92
C GLN A 81 -16.95 -9.59 3.37
N GLU A 82 -17.59 -10.24 4.33
CA GLU A 82 -17.36 -10.11 5.77
C GLU A 82 -15.96 -10.62 6.16
N ASP A 83 -15.53 -11.74 5.59
CA ASP A 83 -14.19 -12.28 5.83
C ASP A 83 -13.12 -11.36 5.24
N LEU A 84 -13.39 -10.73 4.08
CA LEU A 84 -12.46 -9.77 3.48
C LEU A 84 -12.26 -8.54 4.40
N ILE A 85 -13.35 -8.03 4.97
CA ILE A 85 -13.31 -6.91 5.92
C ILE A 85 -12.54 -7.32 7.19
N ARG A 86 -12.80 -8.52 7.74
CA ARG A 86 -12.14 -9.00 8.96
C ARG A 86 -10.62 -9.15 8.78
N THR A 87 -10.19 -9.64 7.63
CA THR A 87 -8.79 -10.08 7.40
C THR A 87 -7.91 -9.01 6.78
N SER A 88 -8.48 -8.14 5.95
CA SER A 88 -7.73 -7.12 5.20
C SER A 88 -8.17 -5.68 5.51
N GLY A 89 -9.23 -5.53 6.30
CA GLY A 89 -9.77 -4.23 6.68
C GLY A 89 -10.76 -3.66 5.67
N LEU A 90 -11.40 -2.56 6.07
CA LEU A 90 -12.45 -1.92 5.28
C LEU A 90 -11.94 -1.33 3.96
N ASP A 91 -10.71 -0.81 3.95
CA ASP A 91 -10.12 -0.16 2.77
C ASP A 91 -9.85 -1.17 1.65
N ALA A 92 -9.22 -2.30 1.99
CA ALA A 92 -8.99 -3.40 1.05
C ALA A 92 -10.31 -3.97 0.49
N TYR A 93 -11.35 -4.05 1.32
CA TYR A 93 -12.69 -4.43 0.87
C TYR A 93 -13.23 -3.47 -0.20
N PHE A 94 -13.13 -2.15 0.02
CA PHE A 94 -13.61 -1.18 -0.96
C PHE A 94 -12.77 -1.15 -2.22
N PHE A 95 -11.46 -1.34 -2.13
CA PHE A 95 -10.60 -1.47 -3.30
C PHE A 95 -10.99 -2.68 -4.16
N ALA A 96 -11.19 -3.86 -3.54
CA ALA A 96 -11.64 -5.05 -4.25
C ALA A 96 -13.04 -4.87 -4.84
N ARG A 97 -13.98 -4.30 -4.06
CA ARG A 97 -15.34 -4.00 -4.51
C ARG A 97 -15.35 -3.03 -5.69
N TYR A 98 -14.52 -1.99 -5.65
CA TYR A 98 -14.33 -1.05 -6.77
C TYR A 98 -13.96 -1.79 -8.05
N LEU A 99 -12.94 -2.66 -8.00
CA LEU A 99 -12.51 -3.44 -9.17
C LEU A 99 -13.60 -4.38 -9.68
N TYR A 100 -14.25 -5.15 -8.79
CA TYR A 100 -15.28 -6.11 -9.21
C TYR A 100 -16.52 -5.46 -9.80
N MET A 101 -17.02 -4.41 -9.14
CA MET A 101 -18.25 -3.76 -9.57
C MET A 101 -18.04 -3.00 -10.88
N HIS A 102 -16.88 -2.36 -11.08
CA HIS A 102 -16.55 -1.76 -12.37
C HIS A 102 -16.34 -2.81 -13.46
N ALA A 103 -15.61 -3.90 -13.19
CA ALA A 103 -15.42 -4.97 -14.15
C ALA A 103 -16.77 -5.58 -14.58
N PHE A 104 -17.66 -5.85 -13.63
CA PHE A 104 -19.00 -6.36 -13.92
C PHE A 104 -19.85 -5.36 -14.72
N PHE A 105 -19.85 -4.08 -14.32
CA PHE A 105 -20.61 -3.03 -15.01
C PHE A 105 -20.12 -2.84 -16.45
N PHE A 106 -18.81 -2.69 -16.67
CA PHE A 106 -18.25 -2.48 -18.00
C PHE A 106 -18.37 -3.72 -18.89
N LEU A 107 -18.20 -4.93 -18.34
CA LEU A 107 -18.35 -6.15 -19.13
C LEU A 107 -19.80 -6.39 -19.56
N SER A 108 -20.76 -6.22 -18.63
CA SER A 108 -22.19 -6.34 -18.95
C SER A 108 -22.66 -5.25 -19.92
N SER A 109 -22.20 -4.01 -19.71
CA SER A 109 -22.49 -2.90 -20.62
C SER A 109 -21.85 -3.12 -21.99
N PHE A 110 -20.62 -3.61 -22.06
CA PHE A 110 -19.95 -3.93 -23.32
C PHE A 110 -20.75 -4.94 -24.13
N VAL A 111 -21.21 -6.04 -23.51
CA VAL A 111 -22.03 -7.05 -24.20
C VAL A 111 -23.33 -6.45 -24.74
N LEU A 112 -24.03 -5.66 -23.93
CA LEU A 112 -25.28 -5.00 -24.33
C LEU A 112 -25.04 -4.00 -25.46
N VAL A 113 -24.03 -3.13 -25.32
CA VAL A 113 -23.68 -2.12 -26.31
C VAL A 113 -23.21 -2.76 -27.61
N ALA A 114 -22.38 -3.80 -27.54
CA ALA A 114 -21.91 -4.54 -28.70
C ALA A 114 -23.07 -5.22 -29.45
N LEU A 115 -24.01 -5.84 -28.72
CA LEU A 115 -25.18 -6.50 -29.30
C LEU A 115 -26.06 -5.53 -30.09
N ILE A 116 -26.14 -4.26 -29.66
CA ILE A 116 -26.95 -3.23 -30.33
C ILE A 116 -26.15 -2.53 -31.44
N LEU A 117 -24.93 -2.07 -31.16
CA LEU A 117 -24.18 -1.22 -32.08
C LEU A 117 -23.48 -1.99 -33.19
N LEU A 118 -22.98 -3.21 -32.96
CA LEU A 118 -22.27 -3.95 -34.01
C LEU A 118 -23.18 -4.22 -35.22
N PRO A 119 -24.45 -4.67 -35.06
CA PRO A 119 -25.36 -4.80 -36.20
C PRO A 119 -25.66 -3.47 -36.89
N VAL A 120 -25.84 -2.39 -36.12
CA VAL A 120 -26.13 -1.04 -36.67
C VAL A 120 -24.99 -0.53 -37.54
N TYR A 121 -23.75 -0.85 -37.17
CA TYR A 121 -22.56 -0.43 -37.92
C TYR A 121 -22.23 -1.32 -39.12
N ILE A 122 -22.55 -2.62 -39.07
CA ILE A 122 -22.18 -3.58 -40.12
C ILE A 122 -23.21 -3.62 -41.25
N VAL A 123 -24.51 -3.65 -40.93
CA VAL A 123 -25.58 -3.82 -41.92
C VAL A 123 -25.58 -2.62 -42.87
N ASP A 124 -25.52 -2.84 -44.19
CA ASP A 124 -25.44 -1.80 -45.22
C ASP A 124 -24.40 -0.70 -44.95
N GLY A 125 -23.24 -1.08 -44.41
CA GLY A 125 -22.12 -0.18 -44.20
C GLY A 125 -21.48 0.31 -45.50
N LYS A 126 -20.64 1.34 -45.42
CA LYS A 126 -19.83 1.84 -46.55
C LYS A 126 -18.89 0.75 -47.09
N GLY A 127 -18.38 -0.10 -46.21
CA GLY A 127 -17.56 -1.26 -46.55
C GLY A 127 -16.24 -0.90 -47.24
N ALA A 128 -15.64 -1.90 -47.90
CA ALA A 128 -14.33 -1.78 -48.54
C ALA A 128 -14.29 -0.71 -49.66
N SER A 129 -15.43 -0.40 -50.28
CA SER A 129 -15.55 0.61 -51.34
C SER A 129 -15.17 2.04 -50.89
N TYR A 130 -15.18 2.31 -49.58
CA TYR A 130 -14.77 3.59 -49.00
C TYR A 130 -13.50 3.47 -48.14
N GLY A 131 -12.68 2.44 -48.36
CA GLY A 131 -11.45 2.22 -47.59
C GLY A 131 -11.69 1.86 -46.12
N LYS A 132 -12.91 1.42 -45.76
CA LYS A 132 -13.24 0.93 -44.42
C LYS A 132 -13.05 -0.58 -44.38
N THR A 133 -11.86 -1.00 -43.96
CA THR A 133 -11.46 -2.41 -43.84
C THR A 133 -11.03 -2.72 -42.40
N GLY A 134 -11.08 -4.00 -42.02
CA GLY A 134 -10.66 -4.43 -40.68
C GLY A 134 -11.58 -3.93 -39.55
N LEU A 135 -11.00 -3.34 -38.51
CA LEU A 135 -11.74 -2.86 -37.32
C LEU A 135 -12.58 -1.61 -37.61
N ASP A 136 -12.26 -0.85 -38.67
CA ASP A 136 -12.99 0.36 -39.05
C ASP A 136 -14.47 0.09 -39.40
N ILE A 137 -14.80 -1.14 -39.79
CA ILE A 137 -16.16 -1.60 -40.08
C ILE A 137 -17.05 -1.56 -38.82
N LEU A 138 -16.44 -1.71 -37.64
CA LEU A 138 -17.15 -1.75 -36.34
C LEU A 138 -17.37 -0.36 -35.73
N THR A 139 -17.07 0.70 -36.47
CA THR A 139 -17.18 2.08 -35.99
C THR A 139 -18.38 2.80 -36.60
N PHE A 140 -18.88 3.85 -35.94
CA PHE A 140 -19.97 4.68 -36.47
C PHE A 140 -19.61 5.33 -37.84
N GLY A 141 -18.32 5.42 -38.18
CA GLY A 141 -17.85 5.92 -39.47
C GLY A 141 -18.23 5.06 -40.67
N ASN A 142 -18.59 3.79 -40.45
CA ASN A 142 -19.04 2.85 -41.49
C ASN A 142 -20.51 3.07 -41.91
N ILE A 143 -21.29 3.91 -41.20
CA ILE A 143 -22.69 4.16 -41.57
C ILE A 143 -22.77 4.93 -42.90
N GLN A 144 -23.55 4.43 -43.86
CA GLN A 144 -23.76 5.09 -45.14
C GLN A 144 -24.58 6.40 -44.98
N PRO A 145 -24.27 7.47 -45.75
CA PRO A 145 -25.01 8.73 -45.69
C PRO A 145 -26.53 8.59 -45.97
N ARG A 146 -26.91 7.59 -46.77
CA ARG A 146 -28.32 7.27 -47.06
C ARG A 146 -29.12 6.87 -45.82
N TYR A 147 -28.47 6.31 -44.81
CA TYR A 147 -29.09 5.84 -43.56
C TYR A 147 -28.66 6.69 -42.36
N SER A 148 -28.68 8.02 -42.53
CA SER A 148 -28.23 8.97 -41.49
C SER A 148 -29.03 8.89 -40.17
N SER A 149 -30.25 8.36 -40.18
CA SER A 149 -31.01 8.12 -38.94
C SER A 149 -30.33 7.12 -37.98
N ARG A 150 -29.47 6.23 -38.49
CA ARG A 150 -28.73 5.25 -37.68
C ARG A 150 -27.71 5.89 -36.71
N TYR A 151 -27.30 7.14 -36.95
CA TYR A 151 -26.44 7.89 -36.01
C TYR A 151 -27.15 8.22 -34.68
N ALA A 152 -28.48 8.14 -34.62
CA ALA A 152 -29.21 8.32 -33.37
C ALA A 152 -28.95 7.18 -32.37
N ALA A 153 -28.67 5.96 -32.84
CA ALA A 153 -28.45 4.79 -31.98
C ALA A 153 -27.28 4.97 -30.99
N PRO A 154 -26.05 5.32 -31.41
CA PRO A 154 -24.96 5.58 -30.46
C PRO A 154 -25.23 6.76 -29.53
N LEU A 155 -25.93 7.80 -30.00
CA LEU A 155 -26.28 8.95 -29.16
C LEU A 155 -27.24 8.56 -28.02
N VAL A 156 -28.34 7.88 -28.35
CA VAL A 156 -29.32 7.41 -27.37
C VAL A 156 -28.67 6.44 -26.39
N LEU A 157 -27.88 5.51 -26.90
CA LEU A 157 -27.20 4.52 -26.06
C LEU A 157 -26.15 5.17 -25.15
N ALA A 158 -25.47 6.23 -25.59
CA ALA A 158 -24.55 6.98 -24.75
C ALA A 158 -25.28 7.66 -23.58
N TYR A 159 -26.44 8.28 -23.80
CA TYR A 159 -27.24 8.85 -22.70
C TYR A 159 -27.72 7.77 -21.72
N ILE A 160 -28.18 6.62 -22.22
CA ILE A 160 -28.57 5.49 -21.38
C ILE A 160 -27.38 4.99 -20.55
N PHE A 161 -26.22 4.84 -21.19
CA PHE A 161 -24.99 4.39 -20.52
C PHE A 161 -24.55 5.37 -19.43
N ILE A 162 -24.52 6.68 -19.72
CA ILE A 162 -24.16 7.72 -18.74
C ILE A 162 -25.15 7.70 -17.57
N GLY A 163 -26.46 7.65 -17.84
CA GLY A 163 -27.48 7.58 -16.80
C GLY A 163 -27.35 6.32 -15.92
N ALA A 164 -27.14 5.16 -16.54
CA ALA A 164 -26.93 3.90 -15.84
C ALA A 164 -25.65 3.94 -14.98
N TYR A 165 -24.57 4.53 -15.50
CA TYR A 165 -23.31 4.65 -14.76
C TYR A 165 -23.42 5.62 -13.57
N LEU A 166 -24.10 6.77 -13.74
CA LEU A 166 -24.36 7.70 -12.63
C LEU A 166 -25.22 7.05 -11.53
N TYR A 167 -26.25 6.29 -11.91
CA TYR A 167 -27.08 5.54 -10.97
C TYR A 167 -26.26 4.46 -10.22
N PHE A 168 -25.41 3.74 -10.94
CA PHE A 168 -24.49 2.76 -10.36
C PHE A 168 -23.53 3.42 -9.36
N LEU A 169 -22.88 4.54 -9.72
CA LEU A 169 -22.00 5.30 -8.83
C LEU A 169 -22.74 5.79 -7.58
N TYR A 170 -23.94 6.33 -7.74
CA TYR A 170 -24.76 6.78 -6.62
C TYR A 170 -25.08 5.63 -5.65
N THR A 171 -25.46 4.47 -6.17
CA THR A 171 -25.77 3.28 -5.36
C THR A 171 -24.54 2.80 -4.60
N GLU A 172 -23.39 2.72 -5.25
CA GLU A 172 -22.12 2.31 -4.62
C GLU A 172 -21.66 3.32 -3.56
N MET A 173 -21.82 4.62 -3.81
CA MET A 173 -21.53 5.66 -2.81
C MET A 173 -22.42 5.55 -1.58
N LYS A 174 -23.71 5.24 -1.76
CA LYS A 174 -24.63 5.03 -0.63
C LYS A 174 -24.21 3.83 0.23
N ILE A 175 -23.79 2.73 -0.41
CA ILE A 175 -23.26 1.54 0.27
C ILE A 175 -21.96 1.88 1.01
N PHE A 176 -21.05 2.62 0.37
CA PHE A 176 -19.81 3.09 0.98
C PHE A 176 -20.06 3.88 2.27
N VAL A 177 -20.95 4.87 2.21
CA VAL A 177 -21.30 5.70 3.38
C VAL A 177 -21.86 4.84 4.51
N GLY A 178 -22.80 3.93 4.22
CA GLY A 178 -23.40 3.07 5.25
C GLY A 178 -22.41 2.12 5.92
N LYS A 179 -21.53 1.47 5.14
CA LYS A 179 -20.48 0.59 5.67
C LYS A 179 -19.42 1.38 6.44
N ARG A 180 -19.01 2.56 5.96
CA ARG A 180 -18.09 3.46 6.67
C ARG A 180 -18.67 3.92 8.01
N GLN A 181 -19.92 4.36 8.05
CA GLN A 181 -20.59 4.75 9.29
C GLN A 181 -20.69 3.59 10.29
N THR A 182 -20.95 2.38 9.80
CA THR A 182 -21.00 1.18 10.66
C THR A 182 -19.63 0.87 11.25
N PHE A 183 -18.56 0.97 10.45
CA PHE A 183 -17.19 0.79 10.92
C PHE A 183 -16.76 1.84 11.94
N LEU A 184 -17.00 3.12 11.68
CA LEU A 184 -16.65 4.22 12.60
C LEU A 184 -17.43 4.16 13.92
N ARG A 185 -18.63 3.56 13.91
CA ARG A 185 -19.42 3.30 15.12
C ARG A 185 -19.03 2.02 15.87
N SER A 186 -18.14 1.20 15.32
CA SER A 186 -17.75 -0.06 15.97
C SER A 186 -16.97 0.23 17.27
N PRO A 187 -17.20 -0.52 18.36
CA PRO A 187 -16.47 -0.35 19.61
C PRO A 187 -14.95 -0.53 19.45
N ALA A 188 -14.55 -1.45 18.55
CA ALA A 188 -13.14 -1.68 18.21
C ALA A 188 -12.49 -0.41 17.63
N TYR A 189 -13.18 0.31 16.74
CA TYR A 189 -12.67 1.57 16.21
C TYR A 189 -12.70 2.69 17.24
N GLN A 190 -13.81 2.86 17.97
CA GLN A 190 -13.98 3.96 18.92
C GLN A 190 -12.99 3.92 20.09
N SER A 191 -12.51 2.73 20.46
CA SER A 191 -11.47 2.54 21.48
C SER A 191 -10.04 2.68 20.95
N CYS A 192 -9.84 2.74 19.62
CA CYS A 192 -8.51 2.92 19.05
C CYS A 192 -7.90 4.28 19.42
N ALA A 193 -6.58 4.29 19.59
CA ALA A 193 -5.82 5.52 19.78
C ALA A 193 -6.02 6.51 18.61
N SER A 194 -6.14 6.03 17.37
CA SER A 194 -6.34 6.88 16.18
C SER A 194 -7.67 7.64 16.19
N ALA A 195 -8.73 7.07 16.77
CA ALA A 195 -10.06 7.67 16.84
C ALA A 195 -10.22 8.59 18.06
N THR A 196 -9.39 8.41 19.09
CA THR A 196 -9.46 9.14 20.36
C THR A 196 -8.40 10.24 20.45
N THR A 197 -7.39 10.24 19.59
CA THR A 197 -6.27 11.17 19.64
C THR A 197 -6.33 12.16 18.48
N ILE A 198 -6.10 13.43 18.77
CA ILE A 198 -5.94 14.48 17.77
C ILE A 198 -4.51 15.00 17.78
N LEU A 199 -4.02 15.43 16.62
CA LEU A 199 -2.81 16.23 16.49
C LEU A 199 -3.22 17.69 16.34
N VAL A 200 -2.80 18.55 17.27
CA VAL A 200 -2.97 20.00 17.20
C VAL A 200 -1.66 20.62 16.76
N THR A 201 -1.69 21.42 15.70
CA THR A 201 -0.52 22.15 15.19
C THR A 201 -0.69 23.66 15.40
N ALA A 202 0.40 24.41 15.25
CA ALA A 202 0.43 25.87 15.42
C ALA A 202 -0.08 26.33 16.79
N ILE A 203 0.37 25.67 17.87
CA ILE A 203 0.03 26.06 19.25
C ILE A 203 0.84 27.33 19.63
N PRO A 204 0.17 28.44 20.00
CA PRO A 204 0.84 29.64 20.51
C PRO A 204 1.69 29.33 21.75
N LYS A 205 2.81 30.06 21.92
CA LYS A 205 3.74 29.85 23.05
C LYS A 205 3.06 29.95 24.42
N GLU A 206 2.08 30.84 24.55
CA GLU A 206 1.29 31.02 25.79
C GLU A 206 0.47 29.79 26.18
N TYR A 207 0.09 28.98 25.20
CA TYR A 207 -0.70 27.76 25.38
C TYR A 207 0.14 26.49 25.30
N MET A 208 1.47 26.61 25.18
CA MET A 208 2.42 25.51 25.06
C MET A 208 2.75 24.88 26.43
N SER A 209 1.70 24.65 27.22
CA SER A 209 1.79 24.01 28.53
C SER A 209 0.69 22.97 28.64
N GLU A 210 1.03 21.80 29.19
CA GLU A 210 0.10 20.70 29.40
C GLU A 210 -1.12 21.14 30.23
N ALA A 211 -0.91 21.91 31.30
CA ALA A 211 -2.01 22.39 32.15
C ALA A 211 -2.99 23.31 31.40
N VAL A 212 -2.47 24.14 30.50
CA VAL A 212 -3.29 25.07 29.71
C VAL A 212 -4.08 24.32 28.64
N LEU A 213 -3.44 23.40 27.92
CA LEU A 213 -4.12 22.54 26.95
C LEU A 213 -5.17 21.67 27.64
N PHE A 214 -4.88 21.13 28.82
CA PHE A 214 -5.84 20.37 29.61
C PHE A 214 -7.07 21.22 29.93
N ARG A 215 -6.90 22.47 30.42
CA ARG A 215 -8.04 23.36 30.71
C ARG A 215 -8.90 23.68 29.48
N ILE A 216 -8.29 23.82 28.31
CA ILE A 216 -8.99 24.11 27.05
C ILE A 216 -9.78 22.86 26.59
N PHE A 217 -9.12 21.71 26.50
CA PHE A 217 -9.68 20.51 25.89
C PHE A 217 -10.49 19.64 26.86
N ASN A 218 -10.36 19.81 28.18
CA ASN A 218 -11.14 19.04 29.16
C ASN A 218 -12.63 19.43 29.19
N GLN A 219 -13.03 20.49 28.47
CA GLN A 219 -14.44 20.88 28.31
C GLN A 219 -15.21 19.93 27.39
N PHE A 220 -14.52 19.13 26.58
CA PHE A 220 -15.13 18.16 25.68
C PHE A 220 -15.65 16.92 26.44
N PRO A 221 -16.69 16.24 25.92
CA PRO A 221 -17.34 15.14 26.64
C PRO A 221 -16.41 13.96 26.93
N GLY A 222 -16.27 13.63 28.22
CA GLY A 222 -15.37 12.58 28.68
C GLY A 222 -13.96 13.06 29.04
N GLY A 223 -13.62 14.33 28.75
CA GLY A 223 -12.37 14.94 29.15
C GLY A 223 -11.14 14.39 28.42
N VAL A 224 -9.99 14.97 28.77
CA VAL A 224 -8.69 14.59 28.23
C VAL A 224 -8.10 13.46 29.07
N LYS A 225 -7.54 12.46 28.40
CA LYS A 225 -6.84 11.32 29.01
C LYS A 225 -5.35 11.59 29.14
N TYR A 226 -4.70 11.95 28.04
CA TYR A 226 -3.27 12.23 27.98
C TYR A 226 -2.96 13.35 26.99
N ILE A 227 -1.90 14.11 27.28
CA ILE A 227 -1.38 15.16 26.41
C ILE A 227 0.11 14.88 26.21
N TRP A 228 0.54 14.87 24.95
CA TRP A 228 1.95 14.77 24.59
C TRP A 228 2.33 16.03 23.82
N LEU A 229 3.18 16.85 24.44
CA LEU A 229 3.82 17.96 23.75
C LEU A 229 4.95 17.42 22.88
N ASN A 230 4.94 17.77 21.59
CA ASN A 230 6.03 17.38 20.70
C ASN A 230 7.28 18.17 21.07
N ARG A 231 8.42 17.48 21.11
CA ARG A 231 9.72 18.07 21.46
C ARG A 231 10.68 17.89 20.31
N ASN A 232 11.59 18.84 20.13
CA ASN A 232 12.68 18.68 19.20
C ASN A 232 13.71 17.73 19.82
N LEU A 233 13.76 16.50 19.31
CA LEU A 233 14.63 15.44 19.83
C LEU A 233 16.05 15.46 19.24
N GLU A 234 16.37 16.45 18.39
CA GLU A 234 17.67 16.62 17.75
C GLU A 234 18.18 15.31 17.10
N ASP A 235 19.27 14.73 17.64
CA ASP A 235 19.94 13.55 17.09
C ASP A 235 19.48 12.21 17.70
N LEU A 236 18.51 12.24 18.63
CA LEU A 236 18.04 11.04 19.32
C LEU A 236 17.37 10.02 18.38
N PRO A 237 16.50 10.41 17.42
CA PRO A 237 15.92 9.47 16.46
C PRO A 237 16.99 8.79 15.61
N ASP A 238 18.01 9.55 15.19
CA ASP A 238 19.12 9.04 14.38
C ASP A 238 19.94 8.00 15.17
N LYS A 239 20.25 8.28 16.45
CA LYS A 239 20.90 7.32 17.36
C LYS A 239 20.07 6.06 17.57
N ALA A 240 18.75 6.19 17.71
CA ALA A 240 17.85 5.05 17.86
C ALA A 240 17.81 4.19 16.58
N HIS A 241 17.82 4.84 15.40
CA HIS A 241 17.86 4.18 14.11
C HIS A 241 19.21 3.51 13.85
N GLU A 242 20.32 4.15 14.23
CA GLU A 242 21.66 3.57 14.20
C GLU A 242 21.75 2.32 15.09
N ARG A 243 21.23 2.39 16.32
CA ARG A 243 21.13 1.23 17.21
C ARG A 243 20.38 0.08 16.53
N MET A 244 19.24 0.36 15.90
CA MET A 244 18.45 -0.67 15.20
C MET A 244 19.23 -1.30 14.04
N LYS A 245 19.95 -0.50 13.25
CA LYS A 245 20.84 -1.00 12.19
C LYS A 245 21.96 -1.89 12.73
N LEU A 246 22.57 -1.51 13.86
CA LEU A 246 23.62 -2.32 14.50
C LEU A 246 23.08 -3.63 15.05
N VAL A 247 21.88 -3.64 15.64
CA VAL A 247 21.21 -4.86 16.09
C VAL A 247 20.94 -5.80 14.91
N GLU A 248 20.36 -5.29 13.81
CA GLU A 248 20.12 -6.09 12.61
C GLU A 248 21.43 -6.65 12.03
N LYS A 249 22.50 -5.84 12.04
CA LYS A 249 23.83 -6.26 11.61
C LYS A 249 24.41 -7.35 12.51
N LEU A 250 24.24 -7.21 13.83
CA LEU A 250 24.68 -8.20 14.83
C LEU A 250 23.94 -9.52 14.61
N GLU A 251 22.61 -9.50 14.55
CA GLU A 251 21.77 -10.68 14.31
C GLU A 251 22.12 -11.37 12.99
N THR A 252 22.31 -10.59 11.92
CA THR A 252 22.71 -11.12 10.60
C THR A 252 24.08 -11.80 10.67
N THR A 253 25.01 -11.22 11.43
CA THR A 253 26.38 -11.75 11.58
C THR A 253 26.38 -13.02 12.44
N GLU A 254 25.68 -13.01 13.57
CA GLU A 254 25.50 -14.19 14.43
C GLU A 254 24.80 -15.32 13.67
N CYS A 255 23.73 -15.03 12.92
CA CYS A 255 23.07 -16.02 12.06
C CYS A 255 24.02 -16.62 11.00
N LYS A 256 24.89 -15.81 10.39
CA LYS A 256 25.89 -16.29 9.43
C LYS A 256 26.90 -17.20 10.11
N LEU A 257 27.33 -16.87 11.33
CA LEU A 257 28.27 -17.70 12.10
C LEU A 257 27.65 -19.02 12.53
N ILE A 258 26.41 -19.00 13.03
CA ILE A 258 25.67 -20.22 13.37
C ILE A 258 25.52 -21.11 12.13
N ARG A 259 25.16 -20.54 10.97
CA ARG A 259 25.07 -21.30 9.71
C ARG A 259 26.41 -21.88 9.27
N ALA A 260 27.51 -21.13 9.44
CA ALA A 260 28.85 -21.62 9.13
C ALA A 260 29.26 -22.77 10.06
N ALA A 261 29.02 -22.63 11.37
CA ALA A 261 29.27 -23.66 12.37
C ALA A 261 28.48 -24.95 12.07
N LEU A 262 27.17 -24.84 11.77
CA LEU A 262 26.34 -25.99 11.39
C LEU A 262 26.79 -26.68 10.10
N LYS A 263 27.31 -25.91 9.13
CA LYS A 263 27.87 -26.46 7.88
C LYS A 263 29.19 -27.21 8.13
N ASP A 264 30.01 -26.71 9.03
CA ASP A 264 31.22 -27.40 9.46
C ASP A 264 30.88 -28.62 10.30
N GLU A 265 29.93 -28.56 11.23
CA GLU A 265 29.43 -29.72 11.98
C GLU A 265 28.87 -30.80 11.06
N THR A 266 28.09 -30.47 10.03
CA THR A 266 27.64 -31.48 9.05
C THR A 266 28.79 -32.10 8.24
N LYS A 267 29.92 -31.39 8.11
CA LYS A 267 31.18 -31.91 7.55
C LYS A 267 31.94 -32.79 8.54
N TYR A 268 31.88 -32.48 9.84
CA TYR A 268 32.55 -33.19 10.94
C TYR A 268 31.71 -34.27 11.62
N ARG A 269 30.39 -34.36 11.38
CA ARG A 269 29.47 -35.41 11.87
C ARG A 269 29.76 -36.81 11.29
N LYS A 270 30.91 -36.98 10.62
CA LYS A 270 31.56 -38.27 10.34
C LYS A 270 32.59 -38.67 11.42
N THR A 271 32.80 -37.89 12.46
CA THR A 271 33.69 -38.23 13.59
C THR A 271 33.08 -37.67 14.89
N ILE A 272 33.15 -38.45 15.95
CA ILE A 272 32.20 -38.50 17.07
C ILE A 272 32.27 -37.30 18.04
N ILE A 273 31.11 -37.11 18.68
CA ILE A 273 30.63 -36.33 19.84
C ILE A 273 31.68 -36.07 20.95
N GLU A 274 31.71 -34.83 21.49
CA GLU A 274 31.40 -34.40 22.89
C GLU A 274 32.16 -33.11 23.30
N GLU A 275 31.48 -32.28 24.11
CA GLU A 275 31.87 -31.03 24.80
C GLU A 275 31.98 -29.67 24.05
N ASP A 276 31.72 -28.61 24.83
CA ASP A 276 31.17 -27.28 24.51
C ASP A 276 31.59 -26.62 23.17
N ILE A 277 30.57 -26.37 22.35
CA ILE A 277 30.66 -26.11 20.90
C ILE A 277 30.98 -24.65 20.54
N ILE A 278 30.90 -23.70 21.48
CA ILE A 278 30.95 -22.27 21.10
C ILE A 278 32.39 -21.75 20.99
N ASP A 279 33.28 -22.10 21.93
CA ASP A 279 34.66 -21.57 21.94
C ASP A 279 35.63 -22.34 21.03
N LYS A 280 35.35 -23.62 20.74
CA LYS A 280 36.23 -24.46 19.89
C LYS A 280 36.06 -24.19 18.39
N TYR A 281 34.87 -23.80 17.94
CA TYR A 281 34.58 -23.66 16.50
C TYR A 281 35.05 -22.32 15.91
N PHE A 282 35.25 -21.28 16.73
CA PHE A 282 35.79 -20.01 16.29
C PHE A 282 36.99 -19.56 17.14
N SER A 283 38.19 -20.02 16.77
CA SER A 283 39.41 -19.25 17.08
C SER A 283 39.19 -17.78 16.71
N GLU A 284 39.69 -16.85 17.53
CA GLU A 284 39.62 -15.39 17.30
C GLU A 284 39.96 -14.99 15.85
N THR A 285 40.80 -15.78 15.19
CA THR A 285 41.24 -15.61 13.80
C THR A 285 40.17 -15.77 12.72
N LYS A 286 39.05 -16.48 12.98
CA LYS A 286 37.98 -16.72 11.99
C LYS A 286 36.75 -15.82 12.19
N ARG A 287 36.81 -14.87 13.12
CA ARG A 287 35.67 -13.98 13.41
C ARG A 287 35.46 -12.97 12.28
N PRO A 288 34.20 -12.61 11.98
CA PRO A 288 33.89 -11.68 10.91
C PRO A 288 34.36 -10.29 11.32
N THR A 289 35.28 -9.73 10.53
CA THR A 289 35.80 -8.37 10.77
C THR A 289 35.07 -7.36 9.91
N MET A 290 34.92 -6.15 10.43
CA MET A 290 34.47 -5.00 9.66
C MET A 290 35.52 -3.89 9.73
N ARG A 291 35.51 -3.01 8.72
CA ARG A 291 36.37 -1.82 8.72
C ARG A 291 35.54 -0.60 9.08
N ILE A 292 36.05 0.21 10.00
CA ILE A 292 35.43 1.46 10.42
C ILE A 292 36.30 2.62 9.92
N GLY A 293 35.68 3.70 9.46
CA GLY A 293 36.35 4.95 9.14
C GLY A 293 35.37 6.04 8.74
N SER A 294 35.80 7.30 8.84
CA SER A 294 34.96 8.49 8.71
C SER A 294 34.27 8.67 7.36
N ILE A 295 34.74 7.97 6.31
CA ILE A 295 34.12 7.97 4.98
C ILE A 295 33.77 6.52 4.60
N PRO A 296 32.49 6.14 4.55
CA PRO A 296 32.04 4.75 4.36
C PRO A 296 32.63 4.06 3.11
N VAL A 297 32.82 4.83 2.04
CA VAL A 297 33.32 4.31 0.75
C VAL A 297 34.83 4.09 0.76
N LEU A 298 35.60 5.00 1.37
CA LEU A 298 37.07 4.90 1.43
C LEU A 298 37.54 3.95 2.53
N SER A 299 36.79 3.86 3.64
CA SER A 299 37.11 2.95 4.75
C SER A 299 36.90 1.48 4.37
N SER A 300 35.90 1.19 3.54
CA SER A 300 35.68 -0.15 2.98
C SER A 300 36.76 -0.58 1.98
N LEU A 301 37.45 0.36 1.33
CA LEU A 301 38.36 0.03 0.24
C LEU A 301 39.76 -0.39 0.71
N CYS A 302 40.28 0.15 1.82
CA CYS A 302 41.48 -0.36 2.55
C CYS A 302 41.97 0.55 3.70
N PHE A 303 41.39 1.74 3.92
CA PHE A 303 41.93 2.73 4.87
C PHE A 303 41.26 2.75 6.25
N GLY A 304 40.29 1.88 6.50
CA GLY A 304 39.63 1.75 7.80
C GLY A 304 40.30 0.74 8.74
N GLU A 305 40.18 0.99 10.05
CA GLU A 305 40.62 0.10 11.13
C GLU A 305 39.79 -1.19 11.10
N LYS A 306 40.46 -2.35 11.17
CA LYS A 306 39.80 -3.66 11.21
C LYS A 306 39.43 -3.99 12.64
N VAL A 307 38.14 -4.10 12.92
CA VAL A 307 37.62 -4.50 14.23
C VAL A 307 36.77 -5.77 14.11
N ASP A 308 36.67 -6.52 15.20
CA ASP A 308 35.70 -7.62 15.30
C ASP A 308 34.28 -7.05 15.25
N THR A 309 33.49 -7.53 14.29
CA THR A 309 32.13 -7.03 14.05
C THR A 309 31.24 -7.27 15.27
N LEU A 310 31.39 -8.42 15.94
CA LEU A 310 30.55 -8.81 17.08
C LEU A 310 30.81 -7.91 18.28
N THR A 311 32.07 -7.82 18.69
CA THR A 311 32.50 -7.03 19.85
C THR A 311 32.14 -5.56 19.66
N TYR A 312 32.47 -5.00 18.49
CA TYR A 312 32.13 -3.61 18.19
C TYR A 312 30.62 -3.36 18.22
N CYS A 313 29.80 -4.21 17.58
CA CYS A 313 28.36 -4.04 17.61
C CYS A 313 27.83 -4.09 19.05
N LYS A 314 28.28 -5.06 19.87
CA LYS A 314 27.83 -5.20 21.27
C LYS A 314 28.21 -3.99 22.11
N GLU A 315 29.44 -3.51 22.01
CA GLU A 315 29.92 -2.33 22.73
C GLU A 315 29.20 -1.06 22.28
N THR A 316 29.07 -0.84 20.98
CA THR A 316 28.41 0.36 20.43
C THR A 316 26.91 0.37 20.77
N ILE A 317 26.23 -0.78 20.71
CA ILE A 317 24.83 -0.91 21.14
C ILE A 317 24.71 -0.57 22.63
N SER A 318 25.63 -1.04 23.47
CA SER A 318 25.65 -0.71 24.89
C SER A 318 25.82 0.80 25.12
N GLN A 319 26.78 1.43 24.45
CA GLN A 319 27.01 2.87 24.50
C GLN A 319 25.79 3.67 24.03
N LEU A 320 25.19 3.30 22.89
CA LEU A 320 23.97 3.92 22.36
C LEU A 320 22.80 3.75 23.33
N ASN A 321 22.63 2.58 23.94
CA ASN A 321 21.58 2.35 24.95
C ASN A 321 21.76 3.29 26.14
N THR A 322 22.98 3.43 26.69
CA THR A 322 23.22 4.36 27.80
C THR A 322 22.93 5.82 27.40
N THR A 323 23.28 6.20 26.17
CA THR A 323 23.02 7.55 25.64
C THR A 323 21.52 7.80 25.47
N ILE A 324 20.79 6.83 24.91
CA ILE A 324 19.35 6.90 24.73
C ILE A 324 18.63 6.95 26.09
N GLU A 325 19.03 6.15 27.08
CA GLU A 325 18.42 6.18 28.42
C GLU A 325 18.70 7.51 29.15
N LYS A 326 19.90 8.08 29.00
CA LYS A 326 20.22 9.42 29.50
C LYS A 326 19.36 10.49 28.82
N ALA A 327 19.18 10.40 27.50
CA ALA A 327 18.34 11.31 26.74
C ALA A 327 16.84 11.19 27.14
N LYS A 328 16.35 9.97 27.36
CA LYS A 328 14.98 9.74 27.88
C LYS A 328 14.78 10.34 29.27
N THR A 329 15.77 10.21 30.15
CA THR A 329 15.70 10.77 31.51
C THR A 329 15.71 12.30 31.47
N SER A 330 16.41 12.90 30.50
CA SER A 330 16.49 14.35 30.29
C SER A 330 15.45 14.88 29.30
N LEU A 331 14.35 14.17 29.10
CA LEU A 331 13.31 14.53 28.13
C LEU A 331 12.76 15.95 28.36
N ASP A 332 12.70 16.39 29.63
CA ASP A 332 12.21 17.70 30.01
C ASP A 332 13.07 18.87 29.53
N ASN A 333 14.36 18.64 29.26
CA ASN A 333 15.29 19.66 28.78
C ASN A 333 15.10 20.00 27.30
N TYR A 334 14.45 19.12 26.52
CA TYR A 334 14.25 19.36 25.09
C TYR A 334 13.20 20.43 24.83
N VAL A 335 13.50 21.28 23.86
CA VAL A 335 12.63 22.40 23.45
C VAL A 335 11.32 21.85 22.90
N VAL A 336 10.21 22.34 23.45
CA VAL A 336 8.86 22.02 23.00
C VAL A 336 8.57 22.72 21.67
N ILE A 337 7.99 21.98 20.74
CA ILE A 337 7.54 22.45 19.42
C ILE A 337 6.07 22.88 19.53
N ASN A 338 5.62 23.75 18.63
CA ASN A 338 4.25 24.23 18.51
C ASN A 338 3.22 23.18 18.04
N SER A 339 3.35 21.93 18.48
CA SER A 339 2.40 20.86 18.21
C SER A 339 2.25 19.90 19.39
N ALA A 340 1.08 19.29 19.51
CA ALA A 340 0.78 18.35 20.58
C ALA A 340 -0.21 17.28 20.12
N PHE A 341 -0.04 16.06 20.63
CA PHE A 341 -1.05 15.02 20.56
C PHE A 341 -1.93 15.08 21.82
N ILE A 342 -3.24 15.06 21.64
CA ILE A 342 -4.20 15.10 22.74
C ILE A 342 -5.12 13.90 22.60
N GLN A 343 -5.07 12.98 23.56
CA GLN A 343 -5.96 11.83 23.62
C GLN A 343 -7.13 12.10 24.56
N PHE A 344 -8.34 11.81 24.09
CA PHE A 344 -9.58 11.90 24.86
C PHE A 344 -10.03 10.53 25.37
N ASN A 345 -10.88 10.52 26.40
CA ASN A 345 -11.50 9.26 26.85
C ASN A 345 -12.59 8.75 25.89
N LYS A 346 -13.19 9.63 25.08
CA LYS A 346 -14.24 9.30 24.11
C LYS A 346 -13.88 9.83 22.73
N SER A 347 -14.09 9.04 21.67
CA SER A 347 -13.83 9.46 20.28
C SER A 347 -14.69 10.63 19.84
N ILE A 348 -15.91 10.78 20.38
CA ILE A 348 -16.77 11.93 20.09
C ILE A 348 -16.11 13.26 20.50
N ALA A 349 -15.37 13.29 21.61
CA ALA A 349 -14.63 14.49 22.01
C ALA A 349 -13.53 14.84 21.00
N ALA A 350 -12.83 13.85 20.48
CA ALA A 350 -11.81 14.05 19.45
C ALA A 350 -12.41 14.66 18.17
N HIS A 351 -13.54 14.12 17.68
CA HIS A 351 -14.23 14.68 16.51
C HIS A 351 -14.76 16.09 16.75
N MET A 352 -15.35 16.36 17.93
CA MET A 352 -15.81 17.71 18.29
C MET A 352 -14.64 18.69 18.37
N ALA A 353 -13.52 18.30 18.99
CA ALA A 353 -12.34 19.14 19.13
C ALA A 353 -11.72 19.54 17.79
N VAL A 354 -11.82 18.70 16.75
CA VAL A 354 -11.38 19.05 15.39
C VAL A 354 -12.34 20.03 14.70
N GLN A 355 -13.64 19.90 14.93
CA GLN A 355 -14.68 20.71 14.28
C GLN A 355 -14.89 22.08 14.93
N CYS A 356 -14.72 22.19 16.25
CA CYS A 356 -14.90 23.45 16.99
C CYS A 356 -13.70 24.38 16.82
N VAL A 357 -13.87 25.70 16.88
CA VAL A 357 -12.73 26.64 16.93
C VAL A 357 -12.12 26.61 18.34
N ALA A 358 -10.82 26.31 18.47
CA ALA A 358 -10.16 26.16 19.76
C ALA A 358 -9.58 27.46 20.35
N ALA A 359 -9.23 28.43 19.50
CA ALA A 359 -8.60 29.68 19.93
C ALA A 359 -9.29 30.88 19.26
N SER A 360 -9.33 32.01 19.97
CA SER A 360 -9.80 33.29 19.42
C SER A 360 -8.83 33.89 18.41
N ILE A 361 -7.55 33.53 18.52
CA ILE A 361 -6.49 33.99 17.62
C ILE A 361 -6.65 33.28 16.26
N PRO A 362 -6.77 34.02 15.14
CA PRO A 362 -6.82 33.42 13.82
C PRO A 362 -5.60 32.54 13.55
N LEU A 363 -5.82 31.39 12.91
CA LEU A 363 -4.78 30.40 12.55
C LEU A 363 -4.04 29.76 13.73
N ALA A 364 -4.41 30.07 14.98
CA ALA A 364 -3.88 29.34 16.14
C ALA A 364 -4.55 27.96 16.27
N MET A 365 -3.80 26.97 16.73
CA MET A 365 -4.27 25.60 16.96
C MET A 365 -4.94 24.96 15.73
N THR A 366 -4.51 25.36 14.53
CA THR A 366 -5.05 24.94 13.23
C THR A 366 -3.91 24.72 12.25
N PRO A 367 -3.88 23.64 11.45
CA PRO A 367 -4.85 22.54 11.36
C PRO A 367 -4.81 21.54 12.53
N ARG A 368 -5.90 20.79 12.68
CA ARG A 368 -6.00 19.64 13.59
C ARG A 368 -6.34 18.38 12.82
N TYR A 369 -5.61 17.31 13.11
CA TYR A 369 -5.77 16.03 12.42
C TYR A 369 -6.32 14.97 13.38
N ILE A 370 -7.13 14.07 12.86
CA ILE A 370 -7.72 12.91 13.54
C ILE A 370 -7.65 11.70 12.62
N ASP A 371 -7.89 10.50 13.15
CA ASP A 371 -7.93 9.23 12.40
C ASP A 371 -6.57 8.85 11.78
N VAL A 372 -5.47 9.41 12.31
CA VAL A 372 -4.10 9.08 11.91
C VAL A 372 -3.60 7.92 12.77
N LYS A 373 -3.19 6.83 12.11
CA LYS A 373 -2.54 5.70 12.82
C LYS A 373 -1.12 6.09 13.21
N PRO A 374 -0.62 5.66 14.40
CA PRO A 374 0.76 5.95 14.82
C PRO A 374 1.83 5.54 13.80
N ALA A 375 1.62 4.41 13.11
CA ALA A 375 2.54 3.92 12.09
C ALA A 375 2.59 4.78 10.80
N ASN A 376 1.60 5.65 10.60
CA ASN A 376 1.53 6.55 9.45
C ASN A 376 2.06 7.96 9.77
N ILE A 377 2.48 8.20 11.02
CA ILE A 377 3.04 9.48 11.44
C ILE A 377 4.50 9.52 10.98
N VAL A 378 4.83 10.53 10.19
CA VAL A 378 6.21 10.89 9.89
C VAL A 378 6.62 11.90 10.96
N TRP A 379 7.50 11.47 11.86
CA TRP A 379 7.96 12.23 13.02
C TRP A 379 8.96 13.31 12.65
#